data_AF-A0A2E4YTM9-F1
#
_entry.id   AF-A0A2E4YTM9-F1
#
_cell.length_a   1.000
_cell.length_b   1.000
_cell.length_c   1.000
_cell.angle_alpha   90.00
_cell.angle_beta   90.00
_cell.angle_gamma   90.00
#
_symmetry.space_group_name_H-M   'P 1'
#
loop_
_entity.id
_entity.type
_entity.pdbx_description
1 polymer ?
#
loop_
_entity_poly.entity_id
_entity_poly.type
_entity_poly.pdbx_seq_one_letter_code
_entity_poly.pdbx_strand_id
1 'polypeptide(L)'
;MKYIFYTALFIALFSSCRNNESRSIQTAKDYLHISNHLSTVVPFVIKVSEDSTYLKQLLSNQSDTSFSCASFNYISGDTSSMEGPIEFEIDFYQGCVDKDGIAKAGLVYCILQQPVSNIDAVCQVQFDGFKISNDFFWGGFNLTTKDINKWKVITTDYSIQSVKKQTTLLDTLLFCKVSSNPFNSLDDQFIISSKGLLNQSVEGYSTDLVKIVGCNWFSQGIIELDIEDQTKQIINLGAGDCDNEALLEIGAYDFVVQMN
;
A
#
# COMPACT_ATOMS: atom_id res chain seq x y z
N MET A 1 -64.08 -8.71 39.24
CA MET A 1 -63.54 -7.50 38.59
C MET A 1 -62.18 -7.89 38.02
N LYS A 2 -62.15 -8.22 36.73
CA LYS A 2 -60.94 -8.51 35.94
C LYS A 2 -60.22 -7.18 35.70
N TYR A 3 -58.88 -7.15 35.66
CA TYR A 3 -58.09 -6.43 34.63
C TYR A 3 -56.58 -6.43 34.95
N ILE A 4 -55.81 -6.86 33.93
CA ILE A 4 -54.50 -6.32 33.50
C ILE A 4 -53.28 -6.73 34.34
N PHE A 5 -52.89 -7.99 34.17
CA PHE A 5 -51.48 -8.35 33.93
C PHE A 5 -51.36 -8.67 32.43
N TYR A 6 -50.16 -8.57 31.86
CA TYR A 6 -49.80 -8.81 30.44
C TYR A 6 -49.87 -7.61 29.49
N THR A 7 -49.01 -6.61 29.71
CA THR A 7 -48.59 -5.72 28.62
C THR A 7 -47.19 -5.15 28.86
N ALA A 8 -46.18 -6.01 29.03
CA ALA A 8 -44.79 -5.55 29.17
C ALA A 8 -43.75 -6.60 28.71
N LEU A 9 -44.01 -7.32 27.61
CA LEU A 9 -43.04 -8.32 27.10
C LEU A 9 -43.09 -8.50 25.57
N PHE A 10 -43.19 -7.42 24.79
CA PHE A 10 -43.23 -7.55 23.32
C PHE A 10 -42.51 -6.45 22.52
N ILE A 11 -41.60 -5.66 23.12
CA ILE A 11 -40.86 -4.61 22.39
C ILE A 11 -39.37 -4.63 22.76
N ALA A 12 -38.72 -5.80 22.66
CA ALA A 12 -37.26 -5.91 22.71
C ALA A 12 -36.70 -6.93 21.70
N LEU A 13 -37.46 -7.22 20.64
CA LEU A 13 -37.04 -8.09 19.53
C LEU A 13 -36.89 -7.31 18.21
N PHE A 14 -36.68 -6.00 18.27
CA PHE A 14 -35.97 -5.31 17.18
C PHE A 14 -34.49 -5.59 17.35
N SER A 15 -34.15 -6.83 16.99
CA SER A 15 -32.96 -7.19 16.25
C SER A 15 -32.19 -5.96 15.78
N SER A 16 -31.13 -5.67 16.53
CA SER A 16 -29.98 -4.98 15.99
C SER A 16 -29.51 -5.78 14.77
N CYS A 17 -30.01 -5.43 13.58
CA CYS A 17 -29.41 -5.79 12.31
C CYS A 17 -28.10 -5.02 12.19
N ARG A 18 -27.16 -5.30 13.09
CA ARG A 18 -25.78 -4.90 12.92
C ARG A 18 -25.30 -5.79 11.77
N ASN A 19 -25.06 -5.18 10.62
CA ASN A 19 -24.36 -5.79 9.49
C ASN A 19 -23.01 -6.32 10.03
N ASN A 20 -23.02 -7.54 10.54
CA ASN A 20 -21.82 -8.31 10.77
C ASN A 20 -21.42 -8.80 9.38
N GLU A 21 -20.68 -7.97 8.64
CA GLU A 21 -19.94 -8.46 7.49
C GLU A 21 -19.19 -9.73 7.93
N SER A 22 -19.22 -10.75 7.09
CA SER A 22 -18.52 -11.99 7.44
C SER A 22 -17.04 -11.66 7.67
N ARG A 23 -16.43 -12.30 8.67
CA ARG A 23 -14.99 -12.15 8.95
C ARG A 23 -14.16 -12.32 7.66
N SER A 24 -14.58 -13.25 6.81
CA SER A 24 -14.03 -13.53 5.48
C SER A 24 -13.99 -12.29 4.58
N ILE A 25 -15.13 -11.61 4.38
CA ILE A 25 -15.21 -10.40 3.55
C ILE A 25 -14.35 -9.28 4.13
N GLN A 26 -14.37 -9.11 5.46
CA GLN A 26 -13.56 -8.10 6.10
C GLN A 26 -12.05 -8.35 5.91
N THR A 27 -11.60 -9.59 6.01
CA THR A 27 -10.20 -9.96 5.75
C THR A 27 -9.79 -9.62 4.31
N ALA A 28 -10.63 -9.92 3.33
CA ALA A 28 -10.36 -9.56 1.93
C ALA A 28 -10.19 -8.05 1.74
N LYS A 29 -11.10 -7.25 2.32
CA LYS A 29 -11.01 -5.78 2.30
C LYS A 29 -9.72 -5.29 2.96
N ASP A 30 -9.35 -5.86 4.11
CA ASP A 30 -8.13 -5.49 4.81
C ASP A 30 -6.88 -5.74 3.98
N TYR A 31 -6.82 -6.90 3.32
CA TYR A 31 -5.71 -7.27 2.45
C TYR A 31 -5.60 -6.31 1.27
N LEU A 32 -6.71 -6.06 0.57
CA LEU A 32 -6.76 -5.11 -0.54
C LEU A 32 -6.29 -3.72 -0.12
N HIS A 33 -6.81 -3.25 1.01
CA HIS A 33 -6.49 -1.93 1.54
C HIS A 33 -4.99 -1.77 1.83
N ILE A 34 -4.39 -2.71 2.57
CA ILE A 34 -2.97 -2.62 2.91
C ILE A 34 -2.05 -2.81 1.70
N SER A 35 -2.39 -3.72 0.79
CA SER A 35 -1.63 -3.97 -0.43
C SER A 35 -1.68 -2.78 -1.40
N ASN A 36 -2.83 -2.10 -1.53
CA ASN A 36 -2.98 -0.95 -2.40
C ASN A 36 -2.18 0.26 -1.92
N HIS A 37 -2.14 0.50 -0.61
CA HIS A 37 -1.30 1.54 -0.05
C HIS A 37 0.18 1.26 -0.26
N LEU A 38 0.62 0.01 -0.03
CA LEU A 38 2.01 -0.38 -0.27
C LEU A 38 2.40 -0.21 -1.74
N SER A 39 1.51 -0.56 -2.68
CA SER A 39 1.74 -0.39 -4.11
C SER A 39 1.72 1.07 -4.58
N THR A 40 1.26 1.99 -3.74
CA THR A 40 1.35 3.44 -4.00
C THR A 40 2.68 4.02 -3.51
N VAL A 41 3.16 3.57 -2.35
CA VAL A 41 4.41 4.09 -1.76
C VAL A 41 5.66 3.54 -2.44
N VAL A 42 5.69 2.25 -2.78
CA VAL A 42 6.90 1.60 -3.35
C VAL A 42 7.34 2.23 -4.69
N PRO A 43 6.46 2.45 -5.69
CA PRO A 43 6.86 3.10 -6.95
C PRO A 43 7.42 4.51 -6.76
N PHE A 44 6.90 5.26 -5.80
CA PHE A 44 7.42 6.58 -5.45
C PHE A 44 8.87 6.51 -4.94
N VAL A 45 9.15 5.58 -4.01
CA VAL A 45 10.52 5.35 -3.50
C VAL A 45 11.47 4.91 -4.61
N ILE A 46 11.02 4.00 -5.49
CA ILE A 46 11.80 3.57 -6.67
C ILE A 46 12.15 4.79 -7.52
N LYS A 47 11.14 5.60 -7.88
CA LYS A 47 11.33 6.77 -8.76
C LYS A 47 12.34 7.76 -8.19
N VAL A 48 12.21 8.10 -6.92
CA VAL A 48 13.12 9.04 -6.23
C VAL A 48 14.54 8.49 -6.17
N SER A 49 14.70 7.18 -5.96
CA SER A 49 16.01 6.56 -5.69
C SER A 49 16.71 6.00 -6.93
N GLU A 50 16.02 5.89 -8.07
CA GLU A 50 16.53 5.28 -9.30
C GLU A 50 17.50 6.21 -10.03
N ASP A 51 17.17 7.49 -10.14
CA ASP A 51 18.02 8.50 -10.78
C ASP A 51 18.81 9.30 -9.74
N SER A 52 20.12 9.05 -9.69
CA SER A 52 21.03 9.71 -8.77
C SER A 52 21.14 11.22 -9.00
N THR A 53 20.97 11.69 -10.24
CA THR A 53 20.97 13.12 -10.57
C THR A 53 19.68 13.77 -10.09
N TYR A 54 18.55 13.09 -10.29
CA TYR A 54 17.26 13.55 -9.79
C TYR A 54 17.26 13.66 -8.26
N LEU A 55 17.71 12.62 -7.55
CA LEU A 55 17.80 12.63 -6.09
C LEU A 55 18.70 13.76 -5.58
N LYS A 56 19.88 13.98 -6.21
CA LYS A 56 20.74 15.13 -5.85
C LYS A 56 20.02 16.46 -5.96
N GLN A 57 19.27 16.67 -7.04
CA GLN A 57 18.50 17.91 -7.25
C GLN A 57 17.42 18.07 -6.19
N LEU A 58 16.72 16.99 -5.83
CA LEU A 58 15.72 17.02 -4.77
C LEU A 58 16.34 17.39 -3.42
N LEU A 59 17.46 16.76 -3.05
CA LEU A 59 18.17 17.02 -1.80
C LEU A 59 18.79 18.43 -1.74
N SER A 60 19.15 19.03 -2.89
CA SER A 60 19.68 20.40 -2.93
C SER A 60 18.58 21.46 -2.89
N ASN A 61 17.47 21.21 -3.60
CA ASN A 61 16.39 22.18 -3.76
C ASN A 61 15.28 22.04 -2.69
N GLN A 62 15.35 20.97 -1.88
CA GLN A 62 14.39 20.63 -0.82
C GLN A 62 12.94 20.55 -1.29
N SER A 63 12.69 20.38 -2.59
CA SER A 63 11.33 20.35 -3.12
C SER A 63 11.28 19.57 -4.43
N ASP A 64 10.17 18.86 -4.65
CA ASP A 64 9.87 18.16 -5.89
C ASP A 64 8.69 18.83 -6.59
N THR A 65 8.95 19.71 -7.55
CA THR A 65 7.88 20.37 -8.33
C THR A 65 7.09 19.42 -9.24
N SER A 66 7.55 18.18 -9.43
CA SER A 66 7.02 17.23 -10.42
C SER A 66 6.02 16.24 -9.83
N PHE A 67 6.14 15.91 -8.54
CA PHE A 67 5.36 14.82 -7.93
C PHE A 67 4.69 15.12 -6.60
N SER A 68 5.01 16.21 -5.88
CA SER A 68 4.35 16.47 -4.60
C SER A 68 4.65 17.87 -4.03
N CYS A 69 3.88 18.30 -3.04
CA CYS A 69 4.31 19.33 -2.09
C CYS A 69 5.25 18.78 -0.99
N ALA A 70 5.92 17.64 -1.21
CA ALA A 70 6.87 17.09 -0.24
C ALA A 70 8.20 17.82 -0.29
N SER A 71 8.82 17.97 0.88
CA SER A 71 10.19 18.44 1.05
C SER A 71 11.13 17.25 1.16
N PHE A 72 12.31 17.36 0.54
CA PHE A 72 13.35 16.35 0.62
C PHE A 72 14.48 16.90 1.46
N ASN A 73 14.64 16.37 2.68
CA ASN A 73 15.65 16.84 3.61
C ASN A 73 16.79 15.81 3.65
N TYR A 74 17.99 16.27 3.31
CA TYR A 74 19.22 15.50 3.48
C TYR A 74 19.57 15.37 4.97
N ILE A 75 19.97 14.15 5.39
CA ILE A 75 20.40 13.86 6.77
C ILE A 75 21.90 13.60 6.79
N SER A 76 22.39 12.61 6.02
CA SER A 76 23.80 12.20 6.03
C SER A 76 24.23 11.45 4.75
N GLY A 77 25.54 11.26 4.54
CA GLY A 77 26.11 10.53 3.39
C GLY A 77 26.75 11.41 2.30
N ASP A 78 27.43 10.80 1.32
CA ASP A 78 28.08 11.53 0.21
C ASP A 78 27.14 11.69 -0.99
N THR A 79 26.54 12.87 -1.12
CA THR A 79 25.67 13.22 -2.24
C THR A 79 26.42 13.58 -3.52
N SER A 80 27.75 13.72 -3.48
CA SER A 80 28.54 14.06 -4.67
C SER A 80 28.77 12.84 -5.57
N SER A 81 29.11 11.71 -4.98
CA SER A 81 29.28 10.42 -5.67
C SER A 81 27.97 9.62 -5.73
N MET A 82 27.10 9.79 -4.72
CA MET A 82 25.99 8.89 -4.42
C MET A 82 26.44 7.46 -4.12
N GLU A 83 27.68 7.30 -3.69
CA GLU A 83 28.24 6.03 -3.25
C GLU A 83 28.16 5.92 -1.72
N GLY A 84 27.80 4.74 -1.23
CA GLY A 84 27.64 4.48 0.19
C GLY A 84 26.29 4.95 0.75
N PRO A 85 26.06 4.75 2.05
CA PRO A 85 24.76 5.04 2.67
C PRO A 85 24.48 6.54 2.63
N ILE A 86 23.36 6.89 2.01
CA ILE A 86 22.78 8.23 1.99
C ILE A 86 21.47 8.16 2.75
N GLU A 87 21.37 8.99 3.78
CA GLU A 87 20.18 9.11 4.60
C GLU A 87 19.46 10.41 4.26
N PHE A 88 18.16 10.30 4.00
CA PHE A 88 17.29 11.43 3.75
C PHE A 88 15.87 11.14 4.22
N GLU A 89 15.10 12.19 4.43
CA GLU A 89 13.68 12.10 4.73
C GLU A 89 12.85 12.84 3.67
N ILE A 90 11.63 12.35 3.47
CA ILE A 90 10.61 12.97 2.64
C ILE A 90 9.52 13.46 3.57
N ASP A 91 9.40 14.77 3.72
CA ASP A 91 8.47 15.44 4.64
C ASP A 91 7.24 15.98 3.89
N PHE A 92 6.08 15.44 4.24
CA PHE A 92 4.77 15.87 3.75
C PHE A 92 4.09 16.87 4.70
N TYR A 93 4.82 17.37 5.70
CA TYR A 93 4.38 18.31 6.73
C TYR A 93 3.09 17.85 7.44
N GLN A 94 2.17 18.78 7.71
CA GLN A 94 0.86 18.49 8.32
C GLN A 94 -0.17 17.98 7.31
N GLY A 95 0.15 17.98 6.01
CA GLY A 95 -0.78 17.66 4.95
C GLY A 95 -0.35 18.25 3.61
N CYS A 96 -0.23 17.38 2.63
CA CYS A 96 0.06 17.68 1.24
C CYS A 96 -0.92 16.89 0.38
N VAL A 97 -1.67 17.56 -0.48
CA VAL A 97 -2.54 16.90 -1.47
C VAL A 97 -1.77 16.86 -2.78
N ASP A 98 -1.49 15.66 -3.28
CA ASP A 98 -0.85 15.52 -4.57
C ASP A 98 -1.83 15.80 -5.73
N LYS A 99 -1.31 15.72 -6.96
CA LYS A 99 -2.08 15.95 -8.19
C LYS A 99 -3.23 14.96 -8.38
N ASP A 100 -3.18 13.81 -7.71
CA ASP A 100 -4.20 12.75 -7.77
C ASP A 100 -5.25 12.91 -6.65
N GLY A 101 -5.15 13.97 -5.84
CA GLY A 101 -6.08 14.29 -4.77
C GLY A 101 -5.82 13.50 -3.49
N ILE A 102 -4.72 12.76 -3.40
CA ILE A 102 -4.39 11.95 -2.22
C ILE A 102 -3.69 12.85 -1.21
N ALA A 103 -4.28 12.95 -0.01
CA ALA A 103 -3.68 13.65 1.10
C ALA A 103 -2.60 12.77 1.77
N LYS A 104 -1.37 13.27 1.86
CA LYS A 104 -0.25 12.65 2.56
C LYS A 104 0.26 13.59 3.65
N ALA A 105 0.74 13.06 4.77
CA ALA A 105 1.40 13.86 5.82
C ALA A 105 2.42 13.02 6.58
N GLY A 106 3.31 13.66 7.34
CA GLY A 106 4.37 13.00 8.10
C GLY A 106 5.61 12.65 7.27
N LEU A 107 6.45 11.77 7.80
CA LEU A 107 7.82 11.54 7.33
C LEU A 107 8.03 10.14 6.78
N VAL A 108 8.72 10.05 5.64
CA VAL A 108 9.27 8.80 5.12
C VAL A 108 10.79 8.88 5.19
N TYR A 109 11.39 8.07 6.05
CA TYR A 109 12.84 7.96 6.22
C TYR A 109 13.41 6.93 5.26
N CYS A 110 14.45 7.31 4.51
CA CYS A 110 15.11 6.47 3.52
C CYS A 110 16.61 6.37 3.80
N ILE A 111 17.14 5.14 3.80
CA ILE A 111 18.58 4.86 3.83
C ILE A 111 18.95 4.12 2.55
N LEU A 112 19.57 4.84 1.62
CA LEU A 112 19.94 4.35 0.29
C LEU A 112 21.42 3.97 0.28
N GLN A 113 21.76 2.69 0.09
CA GLN A 113 23.16 2.25 0.08
C GLN A 113 23.92 2.63 -1.21
N GLN A 114 23.19 2.71 -2.31
CA GLN A 114 23.63 3.12 -3.64
C GLN A 114 22.36 3.29 -4.51
N PRO A 115 22.41 3.98 -5.66
CA PRO A 115 21.24 4.19 -6.51
C PRO A 115 20.53 2.88 -6.85
N VAL A 116 19.18 2.86 -6.80
CA VAL A 116 18.42 1.62 -7.04
C VAL A 116 18.38 1.19 -8.51
N SER A 117 19.03 1.96 -9.40
CA SER A 117 19.39 1.53 -10.75
C SER A 117 20.45 0.43 -10.77
N ASN A 118 21.25 0.29 -9.70
CA ASN A 118 22.31 -0.70 -9.60
C ASN A 118 21.76 -2.02 -9.06
N ILE A 119 22.18 -3.15 -9.64
CA ILE A 119 21.81 -4.48 -9.15
C ILE A 119 22.31 -4.66 -7.70
N ASP A 120 21.48 -5.31 -6.88
CA ASP A 120 21.68 -5.53 -5.44
C ASP A 120 21.76 -4.25 -4.59
N ALA A 121 21.45 -3.07 -5.15
CA ALA A 121 21.22 -1.87 -4.37
C ALA A 121 20.10 -2.09 -3.35
N VAL A 122 20.27 -1.55 -2.15
CA VAL A 122 19.27 -1.60 -1.07
C VAL A 122 18.86 -0.20 -0.66
N CYS A 123 17.55 0.01 -0.55
CA CYS A 123 16.95 1.16 0.09
C CYS A 123 16.09 0.68 1.26
N GLN A 124 16.46 1.04 2.48
CA GLN A 124 15.62 0.81 3.66
C GLN A 124 14.67 1.99 3.83
N VAL A 125 13.39 1.71 4.05
CA VAL A 125 12.35 2.71 4.25
C VAL A 125 11.70 2.51 5.60
N GLN A 126 11.47 3.59 6.34
CA GLN A 126 10.73 3.61 7.59
C GLN A 126 9.73 4.77 7.62
N PHE A 127 8.62 4.58 8.32
CA PHE A 127 7.57 5.59 8.47
C PHE A 127 7.58 6.19 9.87
N ASP A 128 7.55 7.52 9.95
CA ASP A 128 7.39 8.25 11.21
C ASP A 128 6.24 9.27 11.09
N GLY A 129 5.15 9.01 11.81
CA GLY A 129 3.93 9.81 11.73
C GLY A 129 3.32 9.89 10.33
N PHE A 130 3.77 9.05 9.39
CA PHE A 130 3.31 9.07 8.01
C PHE A 130 1.86 8.62 7.91
N LYS A 131 1.08 9.33 7.11
CA LYS A 131 -0.30 8.96 6.81
C LYS A 131 -0.65 9.22 5.36
N ILE A 132 -1.54 8.37 4.85
CA ILE A 132 -2.26 8.57 3.59
C ILE A 132 -3.73 8.67 3.96
N SER A 133 -4.38 9.78 3.58
CA SER A 133 -5.73 10.11 4.00
C SER A 133 -5.89 10.07 5.52
N ASN A 134 -6.60 9.07 6.06
CA ASN A 134 -6.86 8.91 7.49
C ASN A 134 -6.10 7.73 8.11
N ASP A 135 -5.22 7.09 7.34
CA ASP A 135 -4.56 5.85 7.71
C ASP A 135 -3.10 6.14 8.11
N PHE A 136 -2.72 5.72 9.31
CA PHE A 136 -1.36 5.88 9.82
C PHE A 136 -0.51 4.66 9.49
N PHE A 137 0.72 4.91 9.08
CA PHE A 137 1.67 3.88 8.67
C PHE A 137 2.74 3.72 9.73
N TRP A 138 3.09 2.47 10.00
CA TRP A 138 4.15 2.09 10.93
C TRP A 138 5.06 1.05 10.32
N GLY A 139 6.26 0.92 10.89
CA GLY A 139 7.28 0.02 10.38
C GLY A 139 7.87 0.52 9.07
N GLY A 140 8.09 -0.39 8.13
CA GLY A 140 8.74 -0.05 6.88
C GLY A 140 8.95 -1.23 5.95
N PHE A 141 9.87 -1.06 5.00
CA PHE A 141 10.27 -2.12 4.09
C PHE A 141 11.71 -1.95 3.62
N ASN A 142 12.31 -3.06 3.19
CA ASN A 142 13.57 -3.06 2.45
C ASN A 142 13.28 -3.30 0.99
N LEU A 143 13.75 -2.39 0.14
CA LEU A 143 13.73 -2.51 -1.31
C LEU A 143 15.11 -2.94 -1.78
N THR A 144 15.18 -4.01 -2.59
CA THR A 144 16.42 -4.51 -3.19
C THR A 144 16.27 -4.65 -4.69
N THR A 145 17.14 -4.03 -5.47
CA THR A 145 17.17 -4.20 -6.92
C THR A 145 17.65 -5.60 -7.27
N LYS A 146 16.86 -6.34 -8.05
CA LYS A 146 17.18 -7.73 -8.46
C LYS A 146 17.60 -7.84 -9.91
N ASP A 147 17.14 -6.92 -10.73
CA ASP A 147 17.46 -6.86 -12.15
C ASP A 147 17.13 -5.44 -12.64
N ILE A 148 17.44 -5.14 -13.89
CA ILE A 148 16.94 -3.94 -14.57
C ILE A 148 15.42 -3.96 -14.49
N ASN A 149 14.84 -2.86 -13.98
CA ASN A 149 13.40 -2.70 -13.79
C ASN A 149 12.73 -3.72 -12.86
N LYS A 150 13.49 -4.44 -12.02
CA LYS A 150 12.92 -5.41 -11.06
C LYS A 150 13.44 -5.19 -9.65
N TRP A 151 12.52 -5.10 -8.70
CA TRP A 151 12.82 -4.88 -7.29
C TRP A 151 12.10 -5.91 -6.42
N LYS A 152 12.80 -6.40 -5.41
CA LYS A 152 12.23 -7.20 -4.32
C LYS A 152 11.95 -6.27 -3.15
N VAL A 153 10.74 -6.30 -2.62
CA VAL A 153 10.34 -5.58 -1.42
C VAL A 153 10.05 -6.58 -0.32
N ILE A 154 10.67 -6.40 0.85
CA ILE A 154 10.38 -7.17 2.05
C ILE A 154 9.89 -6.21 3.12
N THR A 155 8.64 -6.34 3.54
CA THR A 155 8.07 -5.51 4.60
C THR A 155 8.65 -5.92 5.96
N THR A 156 8.89 -4.95 6.84
CA THR A 156 9.37 -5.16 8.21
C THR A 156 8.44 -4.42 9.16
N ASP A 157 7.61 -5.17 9.89
CA ASP A 157 6.56 -4.64 10.79
C ASP A 157 5.64 -3.60 10.13
N TYR A 158 5.45 -3.72 8.81
CA TYR A 158 4.61 -2.79 8.05
C TYR A 158 3.17 -2.94 8.49
N SER A 159 2.60 -1.86 9.04
CA SER A 159 1.20 -1.87 9.46
C SER A 159 0.50 -0.55 9.17
N ILE A 160 -0.80 -0.67 8.98
CA ILE A 160 -1.71 0.45 8.75
C ILE A 160 -2.71 0.50 9.89
N GLN A 161 -2.89 1.67 10.48
CA GLN A 161 -3.86 1.96 11.52
C GLN A 161 -4.96 2.88 10.98
N SER A 162 -6.16 2.32 10.80
CA SER A 162 -7.36 3.01 10.32
C SER A 162 -8.37 3.16 11.45
N VAL A 163 -8.54 4.37 11.99
CA VAL A 163 -9.50 4.79 13.05
C VAL A 163 -9.55 3.91 14.31
N LYS A 164 -9.98 2.64 14.21
CA LYS A 164 -10.09 1.65 15.29
C LYS A 164 -9.41 0.32 15.00
N LYS A 165 -8.74 0.16 13.86
CA LYS A 165 -8.19 -1.11 13.41
C LYS A 165 -6.74 -0.97 13.00
N GLN A 166 -5.90 -1.89 13.48
CA GLN A 166 -4.55 -2.09 12.98
C GLN A 166 -4.53 -3.32 12.09
N THR A 167 -3.89 -3.20 10.94
CA THR A 167 -3.62 -4.31 10.02
C THR A 167 -2.13 -4.36 9.75
N THR A 168 -1.50 -5.50 9.97
CA THR A 168 -0.07 -5.72 9.74
C THR A 168 0.13 -6.67 8.56
N LEU A 169 1.07 -6.37 7.68
CA LEU A 169 1.44 -7.20 6.56
C LEU A 169 2.93 -7.56 6.64
N LEU A 170 3.21 -8.87 6.62
CA LEU A 170 4.55 -9.44 6.50
C LEU A 170 4.65 -10.16 5.16
N ASP A 171 5.18 -9.50 4.15
CA ASP A 171 5.13 -9.93 2.75
C ASP A 171 6.50 -9.78 2.06
N THR A 172 6.71 -10.62 1.05
CA THR A 172 7.74 -10.47 0.04
C THR A 172 7.08 -10.20 -1.31
N LEU A 173 7.28 -9.00 -1.83
CA LEU A 173 6.76 -8.57 -3.12
C LEU A 173 7.87 -8.51 -4.17
N LEU A 174 7.53 -8.81 -5.41
CA LEU A 174 8.37 -8.57 -6.58
C LEU A 174 7.67 -7.54 -7.47
N PHE A 175 8.31 -6.40 -7.66
CA PHE A 175 7.86 -5.34 -8.55
C PHE A 175 8.66 -5.42 -9.85
N CYS A 176 7.97 -5.43 -10.99
CA CYS A 176 8.58 -5.37 -12.32
C CYS A 176 7.99 -4.19 -13.09
N LYS A 177 8.78 -3.15 -13.38
CA LYS A 177 8.35 -2.03 -14.23
C LYS A 177 8.32 -2.50 -15.68
N VAL A 178 7.13 -2.53 -16.28
CA VAL A 178 6.89 -3.06 -17.65
C VAL A 178 6.62 -1.97 -18.68
N SER A 179 6.17 -0.80 -18.23
CA SER A 179 6.01 0.39 -19.06
C SER A 179 6.62 1.59 -18.35
N SER A 180 7.27 2.45 -19.11
CA SER A 180 7.84 3.71 -18.63
C SER A 180 7.54 4.80 -19.65
N ASN A 181 6.93 5.90 -19.21
CA ASN A 181 6.74 7.08 -20.04
C ASN A 181 7.72 8.17 -19.59
N PRO A 182 8.71 8.53 -20.44
CA PRO A 182 9.72 9.51 -20.06
C PRO A 182 9.16 10.92 -19.83
N PHE A 183 7.97 11.20 -20.36
CA PHE A 183 7.31 12.51 -20.23
C PHE A 183 6.32 12.56 -19.05
N ASN A 184 5.82 11.41 -18.61
CA ASN A 184 4.82 11.35 -17.55
C ASN A 184 4.91 10.03 -16.79
N SER A 185 5.67 9.99 -15.70
CA SER A 185 5.80 8.76 -14.91
C SER A 185 4.53 8.35 -14.14
N LEU A 186 3.41 9.08 -14.28
CA LEU A 186 2.11 8.54 -13.90
C LEU A 186 1.64 7.41 -14.82
N ASP A 187 2.14 7.34 -16.05
CA ASP A 187 1.80 6.28 -16.99
C ASP A 187 2.71 5.05 -16.82
N ASP A 188 3.67 5.11 -15.88
CA ASP A 188 4.52 3.97 -15.56
C ASP A 188 3.65 2.83 -15.00
N GLN A 189 3.98 1.61 -15.41
CA GLN A 189 3.22 0.41 -15.07
C GLN A 189 4.11 -0.64 -14.43
N PHE A 190 3.63 -1.19 -13.33
CA PHE A 190 4.27 -2.26 -12.58
C PHE A 190 3.42 -3.52 -12.61
N ILE A 191 4.08 -4.67 -12.82
CA ILE A 191 3.54 -5.99 -12.51
C ILE A 191 4.08 -6.40 -11.15
N ILE A 192 3.19 -6.81 -10.25
CA ILE A 192 3.49 -7.12 -8.87
C ILE A 192 3.02 -8.54 -8.57
N SER A 193 3.90 -9.32 -7.95
CA SER A 193 3.53 -10.60 -7.32
C SER A 193 3.93 -10.55 -5.86
N SER A 194 3.12 -11.14 -4.99
CA SER A 194 3.40 -11.14 -3.55
C SER A 194 3.09 -12.48 -2.91
N LYS A 195 3.76 -12.75 -1.79
CA LYS A 195 3.49 -13.89 -0.93
C LYS A 195 3.78 -13.49 0.51
N GLY A 196 2.73 -13.35 1.31
CA GLY A 196 2.82 -12.80 2.65
C GLY A 196 1.75 -13.24 3.62
N LEU A 197 1.83 -12.72 4.84
CA LEU A 197 0.91 -12.96 5.93
C LEU A 197 0.27 -11.64 6.37
N LEU A 198 -1.05 -11.60 6.32
CA LEU A 198 -1.85 -10.54 6.92
C LEU A 198 -2.18 -10.93 8.37
N ASN A 199 -1.88 -10.03 9.32
CA ASN A 199 -2.10 -10.23 10.75
C ASN A 199 -1.62 -11.59 11.26
N GLN A 200 -0.50 -12.08 10.71
CA GLN A 200 0.14 -13.36 11.02
C GLN A 200 -0.74 -14.62 10.89
N SER A 201 -1.93 -14.51 10.30
CA SER A 201 -2.93 -15.60 10.31
C SER A 201 -3.61 -15.87 8.97
N VAL A 202 -3.41 -14.99 7.99
CA VAL A 202 -4.01 -15.11 6.66
C VAL A 202 -2.88 -15.10 5.64
N GLU A 203 -2.67 -16.22 4.95
CA GLU A 203 -1.69 -16.30 3.88
C GLU A 203 -2.29 -15.71 2.62
N GLY A 204 -1.62 -14.70 2.08
CA GLY A 204 -1.98 -14.08 0.81
C GLY A 204 -0.95 -14.43 -0.26
N TYR A 205 -1.45 -14.78 -1.43
CA TYR A 205 -0.68 -14.96 -2.64
C TYR A 205 -1.26 -14.09 -3.74
N SER A 206 -0.42 -13.34 -4.43
CA SER A 206 -0.87 -12.50 -5.54
C SER A 206 -0.01 -12.68 -6.77
N THR A 207 -0.65 -12.70 -7.93
CA THR A 207 -0.01 -12.90 -9.22
C THR A 207 -0.48 -11.87 -10.23
N ASP A 208 0.47 -11.36 -10.99
CA ASP A 208 0.25 -10.46 -12.12
C ASP A 208 -0.62 -9.25 -11.76
N LEU A 209 -0.49 -8.75 -10.52
CA LEU A 209 -1.16 -7.53 -10.10
C LEU A 209 -0.60 -6.37 -10.91
N VAL A 210 -1.44 -5.64 -11.63
CA VAL A 210 -1.01 -4.45 -12.34
C VAL A 210 -1.32 -3.20 -11.54
N LYS A 211 -0.29 -2.38 -11.36
CA LYS A 211 -0.39 -1.04 -10.81
C LYS A 211 0.12 -0.04 -11.84
N ILE A 212 -0.77 0.83 -12.31
CA ILE A 212 -0.41 2.04 -13.04
C ILE A 212 -0.18 3.13 -11.99
N VAL A 213 0.92 3.88 -12.08
CA VAL A 213 1.30 4.84 -11.03
C VAL A 213 0.23 5.92 -10.82
N GLY A 214 -0.38 6.43 -11.90
CA GLY A 214 -1.49 7.38 -11.85
C GLY A 214 -2.85 6.78 -11.53
N CYS A 215 -2.92 5.46 -11.28
CA CYS A 215 -4.14 4.83 -10.83
C CYS A 215 -4.09 4.60 -9.31
N ASN A 216 -5.13 5.04 -8.60
CA ASN A 216 -5.19 4.90 -7.14
C ASN A 216 -5.33 3.44 -6.69
N TRP A 217 -5.75 2.55 -7.58
CA TRP A 217 -6.02 1.14 -7.29
C TRP A 217 -5.20 0.22 -8.19
N PHE A 218 -5.21 -1.08 -7.89
CA PHE A 218 -4.71 -2.07 -8.85
C PHE A 218 -5.73 -2.20 -9.99
N SER A 219 -5.25 -2.23 -11.23
CA SER A 219 -6.12 -2.27 -12.40
C SER A 219 -6.49 -3.69 -12.82
N GLN A 220 -5.66 -4.69 -12.47
CA GLN A 220 -5.89 -6.09 -12.81
C GLN A 220 -5.10 -7.02 -11.91
N GLY A 221 -5.47 -8.30 -11.93
CA GLY A 221 -4.71 -9.39 -11.30
C GLY A 221 -5.56 -10.20 -10.32
N ILE A 222 -4.95 -11.23 -9.74
CA ILE A 222 -5.62 -12.18 -8.86
C ILE A 222 -4.90 -12.22 -7.52
N ILE A 223 -5.67 -12.16 -6.44
CA ILE A 223 -5.20 -12.39 -5.07
C ILE A 223 -5.94 -13.60 -4.54
N GLU A 224 -5.20 -14.55 -3.99
CA GLU A 224 -5.72 -15.70 -3.30
C GLU A 224 -5.44 -15.56 -1.80
N LEU A 225 -6.46 -15.74 -0.97
CA LEU A 225 -6.33 -15.72 0.48
C LEU A 225 -6.66 -17.09 1.06
N ASP A 226 -5.71 -17.63 1.82
CA ASP A 226 -5.91 -18.81 2.65
C ASP A 226 -6.12 -18.37 4.10
N ILE A 227 -7.28 -18.73 4.64
CA ILE A 227 -7.69 -18.42 6.01
C ILE A 227 -7.97 -19.75 6.69
N GLU A 228 -7.31 -19.99 7.82
CA GLU A 228 -7.48 -21.20 8.61
C GLU A 228 -8.96 -21.50 8.87
N ASP A 229 -9.35 -22.75 8.60
CA ASP A 229 -10.72 -23.28 8.74
C ASP A 229 -11.80 -22.56 7.91
N GLN A 230 -11.42 -21.85 6.85
CA GLN A 230 -12.37 -21.21 5.92
C GLN A 230 -12.15 -21.65 4.48
N THR A 231 -13.17 -21.40 3.65
CA THR A 231 -13.03 -21.55 2.20
C THR A 231 -12.02 -20.54 1.67
N LYS A 232 -11.06 -21.02 0.87
CA LYS A 232 -10.14 -20.19 0.11
C LYS A 232 -10.90 -19.09 -0.61
N GLN A 233 -10.38 -17.87 -0.54
CA GLN A 233 -10.98 -16.72 -1.20
C GLN A 233 -10.15 -16.31 -2.40
N ILE A 234 -10.82 -15.89 -3.47
CA ILE A 234 -10.18 -15.37 -4.67
C ILE A 234 -10.71 -13.96 -4.87
N ILE A 235 -9.81 -13.01 -5.04
CA ILE A 235 -10.14 -11.63 -5.36
C ILE A 235 -9.62 -11.35 -6.76
N ASN A 236 -10.53 -11.03 -7.66
CA ASN A 236 -10.25 -10.65 -9.04
C ASN A 236 -10.41 -9.14 -9.18
N LEU A 237 -9.34 -8.47 -9.57
CA LEU A 237 -9.25 -7.00 -9.67
C LEU A 237 -9.72 -6.46 -11.04
N GLY A 238 -10.38 -7.29 -11.84
CA GLY A 238 -10.92 -6.88 -13.14
C GLY A 238 -9.91 -6.97 -14.28
N ALA A 239 -10.18 -6.22 -15.34
CA ALA A 239 -9.56 -6.38 -16.66
C ALA A 239 -8.69 -5.19 -17.12
N GLY A 240 -8.31 -4.29 -16.20
CA GLY A 240 -7.46 -3.14 -16.49
C GLY A 240 -8.10 -1.78 -16.23
N ASP A 241 -9.34 -1.74 -15.75
CA ASP A 241 -10.02 -0.48 -15.41
C ASP A 241 -9.42 0.13 -14.14
N CYS A 242 -9.29 1.45 -14.11
CA CYS A 242 -8.84 2.18 -12.92
C CYS A 242 -10.05 2.56 -12.05
N ASP A 243 -10.64 1.56 -11.41
CA ASP A 243 -11.71 1.72 -10.45
C ASP A 243 -11.34 1.11 -9.09
N ASN A 244 -12.20 1.32 -8.11
CA ASN A 244 -11.98 0.83 -6.75
C ASN A 244 -12.71 -0.49 -6.47
N GLU A 245 -13.16 -1.22 -7.48
CA GLU A 245 -13.99 -2.41 -7.34
C GLU A 245 -13.19 -3.71 -7.59
N ALA A 246 -13.55 -4.76 -6.87
CA ALA A 246 -13.01 -6.10 -7.09
C ALA A 246 -14.10 -7.16 -6.88
N LEU A 247 -13.99 -8.28 -7.58
CA LEU A 247 -14.86 -9.44 -7.40
C LEU A 247 -14.21 -10.40 -6.40
N LEU A 248 -14.85 -10.58 -5.24
CA LEU A 248 -14.47 -11.54 -4.21
C LEU A 248 -15.32 -12.81 -4.34
N GLU A 249 -14.66 -13.92 -4.59
CA GLU A 249 -15.25 -15.26 -4.67
C GLU A 249 -15.00 -16.01 -3.35
N ILE A 250 -16.07 -16.54 -2.74
CA ILE A 250 -16.01 -17.40 -1.55
C ILE A 250 -16.85 -18.65 -1.82
N GLY A 251 -16.18 -19.71 -2.28
CA GLY A 251 -16.86 -20.95 -2.67
C GLY A 251 -17.71 -20.77 -3.92
N ALA A 252 -19.04 -20.70 -3.78
CA ALA A 252 -19.99 -20.53 -4.88
C ALA A 252 -20.67 -19.16 -4.89
N TYR A 253 -20.20 -18.22 -4.07
CA TYR A 253 -20.77 -16.90 -3.91
C TYR A 253 -19.78 -15.82 -4.31
N ASP A 254 -20.28 -14.82 -5.02
CA ASP A 254 -19.51 -13.68 -5.47
C ASP A 254 -19.99 -12.40 -4.79
N PHE A 255 -19.04 -11.54 -4.42
CA PHE A 255 -19.28 -10.26 -3.77
C PHE A 255 -18.49 -9.17 -4.49
N VAL A 256 -19.09 -8.00 -4.70
CA VAL A 256 -18.34 -6.81 -5.08
C VAL A 256 -17.79 -6.17 -3.81
N VAL A 257 -16.46 -6.02 -3.75
CA VAL A 257 -15.76 -5.35 -2.65
C VAL A 257 -15.04 -4.12 -3.17
N GLN A 258 -14.77 -3.17 -2.26
CA GLN A 258 -14.15 -1.89 -2.58
C GLN A 258 -12.74 -1.85 -1.97
N MET A 259 -11.77 -1.29 -2.69
CA MET A 259 -10.32 -1.29 -2.33
C MET A 259 -9.88 -0.15 -1.38
N ASN A 260 -10.81 0.41 -0.61
CA ASN A 260 -10.62 1.61 0.22
C ASN A 260 -10.76 1.36 1.72
#